data_AF-A0A353V3S5-F1
#
_entry.id   AF-A0A353V3S5-F1
#
_cell.length_a   1.000
_cell.length_b   1.000
_cell.length_c   1.000
_cell.angle_alpha   90.00
_cell.angle_beta   90.00
_cell.angle_gamma   90.00
#
_symmetry.space_group_name_H-M   'P 1'
#
loop_
_entity.id
_entity.type
_entity.pdbx_description
1 polymer ?
#
loop_
_entity_poly.entity_id
_entity_poly.type
_entity_poly.pdbx_seq_one_letter_code
_entity_poly.pdbx_strand_id
1 'polypeptide(L)'
;MAIRFHGALCYIDAHTEPAAPSRGLLRALGETRKEYLDRVRDVPLHLCRLRYLGDEAAWSMAFYTYSNERYEPSTFHNGTFYGTPEEAFEVGAAYLRAR
;
A
#
# COMPACT_ATOMS: atom_id res chain seq x y z
N MET A 1 10.17 -2.19 1.48
CA MET A 1 8.98 -2.06 2.35
C MET A 1 9.26 -0.96 3.35
N ALA A 2 8.29 -0.09 3.62
CA ALA A 2 8.39 0.99 4.60
C ALA A 2 7.25 0.87 5.60
N ILE A 3 7.56 0.99 6.89
CA ILE A 3 6.60 0.96 8.00
C ILE A 3 6.67 2.30 8.72
N ARG A 4 5.51 2.94 8.93
CA ARG A 4 5.42 4.23 9.65
C ARG A 4 4.37 4.14 10.75
N PHE A 5 4.68 4.69 11.92
CA PHE A 5 3.77 4.70 13.06
C PHE A 5 3.24 6.11 13.34
N HIS A 6 1.95 6.21 13.69
CA HIS A 6 1.33 7.45 14.15
C HIS A 6 0.28 7.15 15.22
N GLY A 7 0.64 7.34 16.49
CA GLY A 7 -0.19 6.92 17.61
C GLY A 7 -0.45 5.41 17.58
N ALA A 8 -1.72 5.01 17.61
CA ALA A 8 -2.13 3.61 17.51
C ALA A 8 -2.15 3.06 16.08
N LEU A 9 -1.72 3.84 15.08
CA LEU A 9 -1.77 3.48 13.67
C LEU A 9 -0.41 3.05 13.14
N CYS A 10 -0.39 2.00 12.33
CA CYS A 10 0.76 1.51 11.58
C CYS A 10 0.42 1.54 10.09
N TYR A 11 1.25 2.20 9.29
CA TYR A 11 1.10 2.34 7.84
C TYR A 11 2.14 1.47 7.16
N ILE A 12 1.70 0.65 6.21
CA ILE A 12 2.55 -0.26 5.46
C ILE A 12 2.53 0.15 3.99
N ASP A 13 3.71 0.51 3.50
CA ASP A 13 3.96 0.97 2.15
C ASP A 13 5.00 0.08 1.46
N ALA A 14 4.87 -0.09 0.14
CA ALA A 14 5.84 -0.81 -0.68
C ALA A 14 6.48 0.11 -1.72
N HIS A 15 7.81 0.10 -1.77
CA HIS A 15 8.56 0.67 -2.89
C HIS A 15 8.89 -0.48 -3.84
N THR A 16 8.44 -0.35 -5.09
CA THR A 16 8.63 -1.36 -6.13
C THR A 16 9.34 -0.73 -7.31
N GLU A 17 10.15 -1.51 -8.02
CA GLU A 17 10.81 -1.01 -9.22
C GLU A 17 9.75 -0.77 -10.32
N PRO A 18 9.68 0.45 -10.90
CA PRO A 18 8.70 0.73 -11.93
C PRO A 18 9.01 -0.05 -13.23
N ALA A 19 7.95 -0.54 -13.88
CA ALA A 19 8.08 -1.07 -15.23
C ALA A 19 8.60 0.01 -16.19
N ALA A 20 9.34 -0.42 -17.21
CA ALA A 20 9.87 0.51 -18.20
C ALA A 20 8.71 1.25 -18.91
N PRO A 21 8.74 2.59 -18.99
CA PRO A 21 7.68 3.34 -19.65
C PRO A 21 7.69 3.10 -21.15
N SER A 22 6.51 3.15 -21.76
CA SER A 22 6.40 3.13 -23.23
C SER A 22 6.87 4.46 -23.82
N ARG A 23 7.35 4.45 -25.07
CA ARG A 23 7.73 5.69 -25.79
C ARG A 23 6.54 6.66 -25.94
N GLY A 24 5.32 6.14 -26.05
CA GLY A 24 4.11 6.96 -26.14
C GLY A 24 3.83 7.72 -24.84
N LEU A 25 3.96 7.04 -23.70
CA LEU A 25 3.79 7.64 -22.38
C LEU A 25 4.82 8.75 -22.12
N LEU A 26 6.09 8.50 -22.44
CA LEU A 26 7.16 9.51 -22.30
C LEU A 26 6.87 10.76 -23.13
N ARG A 27 6.38 10.61 -24.37
CA ARG A 27 5.99 11.76 -25.19
C ARG A 27 4.79 12.53 -24.64
N ALA A 28 3.80 11.83 -24.11
CA ALA A 28 2.60 12.46 -23.54
C ALA A 28 2.92 13.25 -22.27
N LEU A 29 3.83 12.73 -21.44
CA LEU A 29 4.28 13.38 -20.21
C LEU A 29 5.36 14.45 -20.45
N GLY A 30 6.03 14.41 -21.62
CA GLY A 30 7.18 15.27 -21.91
C GLY A 30 8.42 14.92 -21.08
N GLU A 31 8.46 13.73 -20.48
CA GLU A 31 9.52 13.29 -19.57
C GLU A 31 10.54 12.40 -20.31
N THR A 32 11.79 12.45 -19.88
CA THR A 32 12.79 11.45 -20.23
C THR A 32 12.52 10.14 -19.46
N ARG A 33 13.08 9.03 -19.96
CA ARG A 33 13.00 7.72 -19.26
C ARG A 33 13.51 7.81 -17.82
N LYS A 34 14.59 8.57 -17.59
CA LYS A 34 15.18 8.72 -16.26
C LYS A 34 14.24 9.47 -15.32
N GLU A 35 13.72 10.63 -15.74
CA GLU A 35 12.80 11.44 -14.94
C GLU A 35 11.54 10.66 -14.56
N TYR A 36 10.95 9.92 -15.51
CA TYR A 36 9.81 9.06 -15.23
C TYR A 36 10.14 8.01 -14.15
N LEU A 37 11.27 7.30 -14.30
CA LEU A 37 11.65 6.25 -13.36
C LEU A 37 11.96 6.80 -11.97
N ASP A 38 12.67 7.92 -11.89
CA ASP A 38 13.02 8.57 -10.62
C ASP A 38 11.74 9.05 -9.90
N ARG A 39 10.80 9.68 -10.63
CA ARG A 39 9.51 10.11 -10.09
C ARG A 39 8.65 8.95 -9.58
N VAL A 40 8.50 7.89 -10.38
CA VAL A 40 7.62 6.76 -9.99
C VAL A 40 8.23 5.94 -8.86
N ARG A 41 9.57 5.85 -8.76
CA ARG A 41 10.25 5.14 -7.67
C ARG A 41 10.06 5.83 -6.31
N ASP A 42 9.92 7.15 -6.32
CA ASP A 42 9.69 7.95 -5.11
C ASP A 42 8.25 7.80 -4.57
N VAL A 43 7.28 7.44 -5.43
CA VAL A 43 5.88 7.24 -5.02
C VAL A 43 5.71 5.84 -4.41
N PRO A 44 5.43 5.73 -3.10
CA PRO A 44 5.15 4.44 -2.49
C PRO A 44 3.80 3.89 -2.94
N LEU A 45 3.72 2.56 -3.05
CA LEU A 45 2.46 1.84 -3.14
C LEU A 45 1.91 1.63 -1.73
N HIS A 46 0.85 2.35 -1.39
CA HIS A 46 0.10 2.15 -0.15
C HIS A 46 -0.58 0.78 -0.15
N LEU A 47 -0.26 -0.06 0.84
CA LEU A 47 -0.84 -1.40 0.98
C LEU A 47 -2.02 -1.38 1.96
N CYS A 48 -1.73 -1.21 3.25
CA CYS A 48 -2.73 -1.20 4.30
C CYS A 48 -2.31 -0.32 5.48
N ARG A 49 -3.30 0.04 6.31
CA ARG A 49 -3.12 0.69 7.60
C ARG A 49 -3.70 -0.20 8.69
N LEU A 50 -2.88 -0.52 9.67
CA LEU A 50 -3.28 -1.27 10.85
C LEU A 50 -3.56 -0.32 12.02
N ARG A 51 -4.45 -0.72 12.91
CA ARG A 51 -4.68 -0.04 14.18
C ARG A 51 -4.60 -1.05 15.31
N TYR A 52 -3.74 -0.76 16.28
CA TYR A 52 -3.63 -1.52 17.52
C TYR A 52 -4.82 -1.21 18.44
N LEU A 53 -5.47 -2.24 18.97
CA LEU A 53 -6.64 -2.09 19.83
C LEU A 53 -6.38 -2.43 21.31
N GLY A 54 -5.12 -2.67 21.69
CA GLY A 54 -4.73 -2.97 23.07
C GLY A 54 -4.47 -4.45 23.37
N ASP A 55 -4.60 -5.32 22.36
CA ASP A 55 -4.25 -6.74 22.42
C ASP A 55 -3.43 -7.09 21.17
N GLU A 56 -2.36 -7.86 21.34
CA GLU A 56 -1.48 -8.30 20.26
C GLU A 56 -2.22 -9.10 19.18
N ALA A 57 -3.29 -9.80 19.57
CA ALA A 57 -4.17 -10.53 18.65
C ALA A 57 -5.33 -9.69 18.09
N ALA A 58 -5.47 -8.42 18.48
CA ALA A 58 -6.57 -7.55 18.08
C ALA A 58 -6.08 -6.32 17.32
N TRP A 59 -5.86 -6.49 16.02
CA TRP A 59 -5.61 -5.41 15.09
C TRP A 59 -6.78 -5.27 14.12
N SER A 60 -7.19 -4.04 13.85
CA SER A 60 -8.09 -3.76 12.73
C SER A 60 -7.30 -3.25 11.54
N MET A 61 -7.74 -3.61 10.33
CA MET A 61 -7.07 -3.20 9.10
C MET A 61 -7.94 -2.30 8.22
N ALA A 62 -7.28 -1.46 7.43
CA ALA A 62 -7.88 -0.66 6.40
C ALA A 62 -7.04 -0.69 5.11
N PHE A 63 -7.69 -0.82 3.96
CA PHE A 63 -7.04 -0.76 2.66
C PHE A 63 -7.00 0.65 2.12
N TYR A 64 -5.94 0.98 1.39
CA TYR A 64 -5.89 2.22 0.65
C TYR A 64 -6.68 2.10 -0.66
N THR A 65 -7.80 2.82 -0.78
CA THR A 65 -8.58 2.86 -2.01
C THR A 65 -8.11 4.03 -2.87
N TYR A 66 -7.34 3.73 -3.93
CA TYR A 66 -6.79 4.73 -4.84
C TYR A 66 -7.86 5.57 -5.55
N SER A 67 -9.07 5.05 -5.73
CA SER A 67 -10.18 5.81 -6.32
C SER A 67 -10.71 6.91 -5.40
N ASN A 68 -10.57 6.73 -4.08
CA ASN A 68 -11.10 7.64 -3.06
C ASN A 68 -9.97 8.31 -2.24
N GLU A 69 -8.71 7.99 -2.56
CA GLU A 69 -7.49 8.47 -1.90
C GLU A 69 -7.54 8.35 -0.36
N ARG A 70 -8.14 7.27 0.16
CA ARG A 70 -8.35 7.10 1.61
C ARG A 70 -8.21 5.65 2.06
N TYR A 71 -7.92 5.49 3.35
CA TYR A 71 -7.93 4.18 4.01
C TYR A 71 -9.34 3.80 4.44
N GLU A 72 -9.89 2.74 3.89
CA GLU A 72 -11.23 2.22 4.20
C GLU A 72 -11.12 0.92 5.02
N PRO A 73 -11.89 0.78 6.12
CA PRO A 73 -11.88 -0.43 6.94
C PRO A 73 -12.20 -1.68 6.11
N SER A 74 -11.50 -2.77 6.40
CA SER A 74 -11.71 -4.05 5.72
C SER A 74 -11.75 -5.20 6.71
N THR A 75 -12.45 -6.26 6.32
CA THR A 75 -12.41 -7.55 6.99
C THR A 75 -11.18 -8.34 6.59
N PHE A 76 -10.74 -9.22 7.48
CA PHE A 76 -9.72 -10.24 7.25
C PHE A 76 -10.29 -11.41 6.42
N HIS A 77 -9.44 -12.36 6.03
CA HIS A 77 -9.85 -13.55 5.24
C HIS A 77 -10.94 -14.40 5.93
N ASN A 78 -10.97 -14.39 7.26
CA ASN A 78 -11.95 -15.08 8.09
C ASN A 78 -13.30 -14.32 8.21
N GLY A 79 -13.43 -13.15 7.57
CA GLY A 79 -14.62 -12.30 7.62
C GLY A 79 -14.77 -11.44 8.87
N THR A 80 -13.82 -11.49 9.82
CA THR A 80 -13.83 -10.64 11.01
C THR A 80 -13.14 -9.30 10.75
N PHE A 81 -13.34 -8.33 11.64
CA PHE A 81 -12.62 -7.04 11.61
C PHE A 81 -11.35 -7.03 12.46
N TYR A 82 -11.00 -8.16 13.07
CA TYR A 82 -9.91 -8.28 14.03
C TYR A 82 -9.05 -9.48 13.68
N GLY A 83 -7.74 -9.28 13.67
CA GLY A 83 -6.77 -10.32 13.41
C GLY A 83 -5.37 -9.88 13.80
N THR A 84 -4.38 -10.66 13.38
CA THR A 84 -2.96 -10.36 13.63
C THR A 84 -2.41 -9.40 12.57
N PRO A 85 -1.30 -8.70 12.85
CA PRO A 85 -0.68 -7.82 11.85
C PRO A 85 -0.17 -8.61 10.63
N GLU A 86 0.23 -9.88 10.80
CA GLU A 86 0.64 -10.77 9.72
C GLU A 86 -0.52 -11.07 8.77
N GLU A 87 -1.70 -11.43 9.30
CA GLU A 87 -2.89 -11.66 8.49
C GLU A 87 -3.27 -10.39 7.72
N ALA A 88 -3.19 -9.22 8.36
CA ALA A 88 -3.50 -7.96 7.71
C ALA A 88 -2.49 -7.60 6.61
N PHE A 89 -1.22 -7.99 6.77
CA PHE A 89 -0.20 -7.83 5.74
C PHE A 89 -0.46 -8.74 4.54
N GLU A 90 -0.85 -10.01 4.76
CA GLU A 90 -1.20 -10.91 3.65
C GLU A 90 -2.34 -10.34 2.79
N VAL A 91 -3.37 -9.80 3.45
CA VAL A 91 -4.49 -9.15 2.78
C VAL A 91 -4.00 -7.87 2.06
N GLY A 92 -3.20 -7.03 2.74
CA GLY A 92 -2.56 -5.82 2.20
C GLY A 92 -1.69 -6.05 0.97
N ALA A 93 -1.00 -7.18 0.91
CA ALA A 93 -0.09 -7.55 -0.17
C ALA A 93 -0.79 -7.91 -1.49
N ALA A 94 -2.12 -7.89 -1.56
CA ALA A 94 -2.88 -8.12 -2.80
C ALA A 94 -2.42 -7.20 -3.95
N TYR A 95 -2.10 -5.93 -3.65
CA TYR A 95 -1.60 -4.98 -4.65
C TYR A 95 -0.20 -5.30 -5.19
N LEU A 96 0.60 -6.09 -4.46
CA LEU A 96 1.91 -6.55 -4.94
C LEU A 96 1.79 -7.69 -5.94
N ARG A 97 0.73 -8.51 -5.85
CA ARG A 97 0.51 -9.66 -6.73
C ARG A 97 -0.14 -9.30 -8.07
N ALA A 98 -0.76 -8.11 -8.15
CA ALA A 98 -1.52 -7.65 -9.31
C ALA A 98 -0.70 -6.83 -10.31
N ARG A 99 0.62 -6.67 -10.10
CA ARG A 99 1.56 -6.00 -11.02
C ARG A 99 2.36 -7.03 -11.80
#